data_AF-A0A401NPB9-F1
#
_entry.id   AF-A0A401NPB9-F1
#
_cell.length_a   1.000
_cell.length_b   1.000
_cell.length_c   1.000
_cell.angle_alpha   90.00
_cell.angle_beta   90.00
_cell.angle_gamma   90.00
#
_symmetry.space_group_name_H-M   'P 1'
#
loop_
_entity.id
_entity.type
_entity.pdbx_description
1 polymer ?
#
loop_
_entity_poly.entity_id
_entity_poly.type
_entity_poly.pdbx_seq_one_letter_code
_entity_poly.pdbx_strand_id
1 'polypeptide(L)'
;MAEGHEYQPGHIDCFFFQYQTNCEEGQDCQFLHRESCKSSGDVCPVWHEQNGCTDHACPKKHLNREILKQYFLCDEENSNNYCTRKNCRMYHDEVSYFNGFVHSASEVPVLAEERRIESNNFQLNNYPQTQRSLKSASQFIITAVRFIQLAVQNGKLSADRGKQYIKEILHTILFLCHINNPSFEPQEILEESMDSWTRKFPVVFEQYKTHLPTRPPYTILLEIVVDYNGSDNTEKILDFL
;
A
#
# COMPACT_ATOMS: atom_id res chain seq x y z
N MET A 1 -15.87 -29.31 23.37
CA MET A 1 -15.58 -30.20 22.23
C MET A 1 -16.30 -29.57 21.06
N ALA A 2 -15.60 -28.76 20.28
CA ALA A 2 -16.21 -28.05 19.15
C ALA A 2 -16.50 -29.08 18.06
N GLU A 3 -17.75 -29.15 17.61
CA GLU A 3 -18.17 -29.99 16.50
C GLU A 3 -17.37 -29.56 15.26
N GLY A 4 -16.45 -30.41 14.82
CA GLY A 4 -15.68 -30.17 13.60
C GLY A 4 -16.63 -30.24 12.42
N HIS A 5 -16.98 -29.09 11.87
CA HIS A 5 -17.73 -29.03 10.63
C HIS A 5 -16.85 -29.57 9.49
N GLU A 6 -17.15 -30.77 9.02
CA GLU A 6 -16.39 -31.43 7.96
C GLU A 6 -16.78 -30.87 6.59
N TYR A 7 -15.96 -29.97 6.05
CA TYR A 7 -16.15 -29.41 4.72
C TYR A 7 -15.98 -30.49 3.66
N GLN A 8 -16.99 -30.64 2.79
CA GLN A 8 -16.95 -31.58 1.69
C GLN A 8 -16.18 -30.98 0.49
N PRO A 9 -15.24 -31.71 -0.16
CA PRO A 9 -14.46 -31.21 -1.28
C PRO A 9 -15.28 -30.56 -2.40
N GLY A 10 -16.46 -31.11 -2.71
CA GLY A 10 -17.36 -30.59 -3.74
C GLY A 10 -18.00 -29.23 -3.46
N HIS A 11 -17.79 -28.65 -2.28
CA HIS A 11 -18.21 -27.28 -1.94
C HIS A 11 -17.03 -26.32 -1.76
N ILE A 12 -15.80 -26.80 -1.95
CA ILE A 12 -14.56 -26.06 -1.73
C ILE A 12 -13.97 -25.68 -3.09
N ASP A 13 -13.48 -24.45 -3.22
CA ASP A 13 -12.74 -24.03 -4.41
C ASP A 13 -11.36 -24.71 -4.48
N CYS A 14 -10.99 -25.19 -5.67
CA CYS A 14 -9.68 -25.77 -5.92
C CYS A 14 -8.58 -24.72 -5.78
N PHE A 15 -7.66 -24.89 -4.81
CA PHE A 15 -6.52 -23.99 -4.62
C PHE A 15 -5.69 -23.80 -5.88
N PHE A 16 -5.34 -24.90 -6.58
CA PHE A 16 -4.51 -24.85 -7.79
C PHE A 16 -5.20 -24.08 -8.92
N PHE A 17 -6.51 -24.23 -9.08
CA PHE A 17 -7.26 -23.48 -10.10
C PHE A 17 -7.38 -21.99 -9.75
N GLN A 18 -7.49 -21.66 -8.47
CA GLN A 18 -7.67 -20.28 -8.02
C GLN A 18 -6.38 -19.46 -7.96
N TYR A 19 -5.23 -20.10 -7.72
CA TYR A 19 -3.96 -19.40 -7.49
C TYR A 19 -2.85 -19.77 -8.48
N GLN A 20 -3.03 -20.79 -9.31
CA GLN A 20 -2.05 -21.21 -10.31
C GLN A 20 -2.64 -21.19 -11.71
N THR A 21 -1.78 -21.43 -12.69
CA THR A 21 -2.16 -21.34 -14.11
C THR A 21 -3.15 -22.40 -14.51
N ASN A 22 -3.08 -23.62 -13.96
CA ASN A 22 -4.01 -24.72 -14.21
C ASN A 22 -4.03 -25.74 -13.04
N CYS A 23 -5.14 -26.46 -12.89
CA CYS A 23 -5.22 -27.68 -12.09
C CYS A 23 -4.91 -28.90 -12.99
N GLU A 24 -4.02 -29.79 -12.56
CA GLU A 24 -3.59 -30.97 -13.34
C GLU A 24 -4.71 -32.02 -13.47
N GLU A 25 -5.61 -32.10 -12.49
CA GLU A 25 -6.78 -33.01 -12.47
C GLU A 25 -7.91 -32.58 -13.43
N GLY A 26 -7.86 -31.35 -13.94
CA GLY A 26 -8.81 -30.87 -14.97
C GLY A 26 -10.29 -31.05 -14.57
N GLN A 27 -11.02 -31.89 -15.31
CA GLN A 27 -12.45 -32.16 -15.08
C GLN A 27 -12.72 -33.19 -13.98
N ASP A 28 -11.70 -33.98 -13.61
CA ASP A 28 -11.81 -35.02 -12.58
C ASP A 28 -11.47 -34.48 -11.18
N CYS A 29 -11.21 -33.17 -11.05
CA CYS A 29 -10.91 -32.54 -9.78
C CYS A 29 -12.09 -32.64 -8.81
N GLN A 30 -11.84 -33.15 -7.60
CA GLN A 30 -12.83 -33.25 -6.53
C GLN A 30 -13.26 -31.88 -5.94
N PHE A 31 -12.55 -30.81 -6.29
CA PHE A 31 -12.79 -29.45 -5.84
C PHE A 31 -13.41 -28.59 -6.96
N LEU A 32 -14.07 -27.49 -6.61
CA LEU A 32 -14.76 -26.64 -7.56
C LEU A 32 -13.80 -25.76 -8.37
N HIS A 33 -13.98 -25.77 -9.70
CA HIS A 33 -13.35 -24.84 -10.64
C HIS A 33 -14.33 -23.73 -11.00
N ARG A 34 -14.09 -22.52 -10.48
CA ARG A 34 -14.95 -21.35 -10.71
C ARG A 34 -14.14 -20.15 -11.14
N GLU A 35 -14.43 -19.65 -12.34
CA GLU A 35 -13.78 -18.45 -12.90
C GLU A 35 -14.29 -17.16 -12.24
N SER A 36 -15.52 -17.16 -11.74
CA SER A 36 -16.19 -15.98 -11.16
C SER A 36 -15.48 -15.38 -9.95
N CYS A 37 -14.68 -16.17 -9.22
CA CYS A 37 -14.02 -15.75 -7.99
C CYS A 37 -12.49 -15.61 -8.09
N LYS A 38 -11.87 -15.80 -9.28
CA LYS A 38 -10.40 -15.76 -9.43
C LYS A 38 -9.76 -14.46 -8.96
N SER A 39 -10.36 -13.32 -9.30
CA SER A 39 -9.88 -11.99 -8.90
C SER A 39 -10.31 -11.59 -7.49
N SER A 40 -11.05 -12.45 -6.79
CA SER A 40 -11.61 -12.14 -5.47
C SER A 40 -10.62 -12.49 -4.38
N GLY A 41 -10.31 -11.53 -3.51
CA GLY A 41 -9.54 -11.78 -2.30
C GLY A 41 -10.37 -12.22 -1.10
N ASP A 42 -11.70 -12.30 -1.23
CA ASP A 42 -12.60 -12.44 -0.08
C ASP A 42 -13.30 -13.80 -0.04
N VAL A 43 -13.53 -14.29 1.17
CA VAL A 43 -14.32 -15.49 1.45
C VAL A 43 -15.82 -15.19 1.33
N CYS A 44 -16.57 -16.12 0.78
CA CYS A 44 -18.04 -16.06 0.76
C CYS A 44 -18.59 -16.22 2.19
N PRO A 45 -19.33 -15.24 2.73
CA PRO A 45 -19.84 -15.32 4.11
C PRO A 45 -20.86 -16.46 4.28
N VAL A 46 -21.73 -16.68 3.29
CA VAL A 46 -22.73 -17.77 3.34
C VAL A 46 -22.03 -19.13 3.39
N TRP A 47 -21.02 -19.34 2.54
CA TRP A 47 -20.24 -20.58 2.56
C TRP A 47 -19.47 -20.74 3.87
N HIS A 48 -18.89 -19.66 4.40
CA HIS A 48 -18.13 -19.70 5.64
C HIS A 48 -19.00 -20.08 6.85
N GLU A 49 -20.23 -19.55 6.93
CA GLU A 49 -21.15 -19.82 8.03
C GLU A 49 -21.87 -21.17 7.90
N GLN A 50 -22.20 -21.59 6.67
CA GLN A 50 -23.10 -22.71 6.41
C GLN A 50 -22.40 -23.94 5.81
N ASN A 51 -21.09 -23.85 5.51
CA ASN A 51 -20.30 -24.86 4.79
C ASN A 51 -20.91 -25.28 3.44
N GLY A 52 -21.66 -24.35 2.84
CA GLY A 52 -22.40 -24.55 1.62
C GLY A 52 -22.88 -23.22 1.08
N CYS A 53 -22.78 -23.05 -0.23
CA CYS A 53 -23.36 -21.92 -0.93
C CYS A 53 -23.94 -22.45 -2.24
N THR A 54 -25.19 -22.10 -2.50
CA THR A 54 -25.97 -22.59 -3.64
C THR A 54 -25.70 -21.81 -4.93
N ASP A 55 -24.94 -20.72 -4.85
CA ASP A 55 -24.56 -19.90 -6.00
C ASP A 55 -23.35 -20.49 -6.73
N HIS A 56 -23.62 -21.17 -7.84
CA HIS A 56 -22.62 -21.77 -8.71
C HIS A 56 -21.69 -20.74 -9.39
N ALA A 57 -22.09 -19.47 -9.45
CA ALA A 57 -21.32 -18.36 -10.02
C ALA A 57 -20.91 -17.33 -8.95
N CYS A 58 -20.84 -17.74 -7.67
CA CYS A 58 -20.49 -16.83 -6.58
C CYS A 58 -19.18 -16.08 -6.89
N PRO A 59 -19.14 -14.75 -6.72
CA PRO A 59 -17.93 -13.95 -6.97
C PRO A 59 -16.93 -14.02 -5.81
N LYS A 60 -17.22 -14.78 -4.74
CA LYS A 60 -16.41 -14.90 -3.54
C LYS A 60 -15.84 -16.31 -3.40
N LYS A 61 -14.64 -16.42 -2.82
CA LYS A 61 -13.95 -17.70 -2.70
C LYS A 61 -14.59 -18.58 -1.64
N HIS A 62 -14.74 -19.86 -1.94
CA HIS A 62 -15.20 -20.93 -1.04
C HIS A 62 -13.98 -21.70 -0.54
N LEU A 63 -13.04 -20.96 0.05
CA LEU A 63 -11.86 -21.50 0.67
C LEU A 63 -11.45 -20.51 1.77
N ASN A 64 -10.83 -21.01 2.82
CA ASN A 64 -10.30 -20.20 3.93
C ASN A 64 -8.97 -20.83 4.40
N ARG A 65 -8.34 -20.21 5.39
CA ARG A 65 -7.06 -20.70 5.95
C ARG A 65 -7.14 -22.15 6.45
N GLU A 66 -8.22 -22.52 7.12
CA GLU A 66 -8.41 -23.85 7.71
C GLU A 66 -8.46 -24.93 6.63
N ILE A 67 -9.21 -24.67 5.55
CA ILE A 67 -9.32 -25.55 4.39
C ILE A 67 -8.02 -25.66 3.63
N LEU A 68 -7.31 -24.55 3.45
CA LEU A 68 -6.00 -24.54 2.82
C LEU A 68 -5.00 -25.40 3.60
N LYS A 69 -5.00 -25.30 4.93
CA LYS A 69 -4.18 -26.15 5.81
C LYS A 69 -4.58 -27.62 5.74
N GLN A 70 -5.88 -27.91 5.71
CA GLN A 70 -6.38 -29.28 5.75
C GLN A 70 -6.13 -30.05 4.45
N TYR A 71 -6.31 -29.40 3.30
CA TYR A 71 -6.34 -30.08 2.00
C TYR A 71 -5.17 -29.77 1.08
N PHE A 72 -4.47 -28.65 1.27
CA PHE A 72 -3.48 -28.16 0.31
C PHE A 72 -2.12 -27.85 0.92
N LEU A 73 -1.93 -28.03 2.23
CA LEU A 73 -0.67 -27.75 2.93
C LEU A 73 0.49 -28.57 2.34
N CYS A 74 1.65 -27.95 2.23
CA CYS A 74 2.86 -28.64 1.81
C CYS A 74 3.23 -29.76 2.80
N ASP A 75 3.42 -30.99 2.32
CA ASP A 75 3.79 -32.13 3.16
C ASP A 75 5.12 -31.93 3.92
N GLU A 76 6.09 -31.26 3.29
CA GLU A 76 7.38 -30.96 3.91
C GLU A 76 7.22 -29.92 5.02
N GLU A 77 6.41 -28.89 4.80
CA GLU A 77 6.09 -27.90 5.84
C GLU A 77 5.30 -28.55 6.98
N ASN A 78 4.32 -29.40 6.66
CA ASN A 78 3.55 -30.12 7.66
C ASN A 78 4.43 -31.03 8.54
N SER A 79 5.48 -31.62 7.96
CA SER A 79 6.37 -32.55 8.68
C SER A 79 7.52 -31.84 9.40
N ASN A 80 8.10 -30.80 8.78
CA ASN A 80 9.37 -30.21 9.22
C ASN A 80 9.28 -28.71 9.55
N ASN A 81 8.12 -28.08 9.37
CA ASN A 81 7.90 -26.62 9.41
C ASN A 81 8.67 -25.82 8.35
N TYR A 82 9.25 -26.47 7.33
CA TYR A 82 9.87 -25.80 6.19
C TYR A 82 9.75 -26.65 4.92
N CYS A 83 9.72 -25.98 3.76
CA CYS A 83 9.78 -26.62 2.45
C CYS A 83 11.17 -26.43 1.83
N THR A 84 11.68 -27.46 1.16
CA THR A 84 12.96 -27.40 0.42
C THR A 84 12.80 -27.26 -1.09
N ARG A 85 11.57 -27.37 -1.60
CA ARG A 85 11.26 -27.37 -3.04
C ARG A 85 11.21 -25.93 -3.57
N LYS A 86 12.19 -25.56 -4.41
CA LYS A 86 12.35 -24.20 -4.97
C LYS A 86 11.08 -23.58 -5.56
N ASN A 87 10.29 -24.35 -6.30
CA ASN A 87 9.03 -23.90 -6.91
C ASN A 87 7.86 -24.75 -6.39
N CYS A 88 7.76 -24.89 -5.07
CA CYS A 88 6.68 -25.65 -4.45
C CYS A 88 5.32 -25.03 -4.80
N ARG A 89 4.45 -25.83 -5.39
CA ARG A 89 3.08 -25.44 -5.77
C ARG A 89 2.07 -25.67 -4.64
N MET A 90 2.49 -26.21 -3.51
CA MET A 90 1.58 -26.46 -2.39
C MET A 90 1.30 -25.17 -1.62
N TYR A 91 0.22 -25.16 -0.86
CA TYR A 91 -0.06 -24.07 0.07
C TYR A 91 1.00 -24.05 1.17
N HIS A 92 1.52 -22.86 1.46
CA HIS A 92 2.37 -22.62 2.62
C HIS A 92 1.72 -21.62 3.55
N ASP A 93 1.66 -21.92 4.84
CA ASP A 93 0.97 -21.08 5.81
C ASP A 93 1.90 -20.01 6.38
N GLU A 94 3.17 -20.35 6.57
CA GLU A 94 4.16 -19.46 7.17
C GLU A 94 5.33 -19.19 6.23
N VAL A 95 6.01 -18.07 6.49
CA VAL A 95 7.27 -17.75 5.79
C VAL A 95 8.36 -18.64 6.36
N SER A 96 9.05 -19.39 5.50
CA SER A 96 10.18 -20.24 5.91
C SER A 96 11.48 -19.88 5.21
N TYR A 97 12.60 -20.10 5.91
CA TYR A 97 13.95 -19.79 5.45
C TYR A 97 14.80 -21.05 5.47
N PHE A 98 15.29 -21.49 4.31
CA PHE A 98 16.15 -22.66 4.24
C PHE A 98 17.25 -22.50 3.20
N ASN A 99 18.51 -22.70 3.59
CA ASN A 99 19.70 -22.58 2.72
C ASN A 99 19.75 -21.28 1.89
N GLY A 100 19.30 -20.16 2.46
CA GLY A 100 19.27 -18.85 1.80
C GLY A 100 18.09 -18.65 0.83
N PHE A 101 17.17 -19.61 0.71
CA PHE A 101 15.90 -19.45 0.00
C PHE A 101 14.80 -19.04 0.98
N VAL A 102 13.96 -18.10 0.54
CA VAL A 102 12.77 -17.65 1.26
C VAL A 102 11.55 -18.25 0.56
N HIS A 103 10.75 -19.01 1.30
CA HIS A 103 9.42 -19.41 0.89
C HIS A 103 8.42 -18.47 1.55
N SER A 104 7.75 -17.65 0.75
CA SER A 104 6.69 -16.77 1.24
C SER A 104 5.44 -17.56 1.61
N ALA A 105 4.73 -17.11 2.63
CA ALA A 105 3.38 -17.60 2.92
C ALA A 105 2.48 -17.37 1.69
N SER A 106 1.62 -18.34 1.41
CA SER A 106 0.65 -18.28 0.32
C SER A 106 -0.48 -17.32 0.67
N GLU A 107 -1.03 -16.64 -0.35
CA GLU A 107 -2.17 -15.76 -0.16
C GLU A 107 -3.40 -16.52 0.36
N VAL A 108 -4.05 -15.94 1.37
CA VAL A 108 -5.26 -16.51 2.00
C VAL A 108 -6.40 -15.51 1.82
N PRO A 109 -7.57 -15.93 1.32
CA PRO A 109 -8.74 -15.08 1.32
C PRO A 109 -9.30 -14.99 2.74
N VAL A 110 -9.81 -13.81 3.09
CA VAL A 110 -10.39 -13.50 4.41
C VAL A 110 -11.81 -13.00 4.25
N LEU A 111 -12.59 -12.96 5.34
CA LEU A 111 -13.90 -12.32 5.28
C LEU A 111 -13.73 -10.82 5.03
N ALA A 112 -14.61 -10.25 4.21
CA ALA A 112 -14.57 -8.82 3.92
C ALA A 112 -14.71 -7.95 5.19
N GLU A 113 -15.43 -8.45 6.21
CA GLU A 113 -15.58 -7.78 7.49
C GLU A 113 -14.29 -7.83 8.33
N GLU A 114 -13.60 -8.98 8.40
CA GLU A 114 -12.31 -9.09 9.07
C GLU A 114 -11.29 -8.14 8.45
N ARG A 115 -11.20 -8.12 7.12
CA ARG A 115 -10.33 -7.18 6.38
C ARG A 115 -10.66 -5.72 6.72
N ARG A 116 -11.95 -5.38 6.87
CA ARG A 116 -12.38 -4.04 7.29
C ARG A 116 -11.92 -3.72 8.70
N ILE A 117 -12.11 -4.64 9.64
CA ILE A 117 -11.71 -4.47 11.04
C ILE A 117 -10.20 -4.26 11.14
N GLU A 118 -9.40 -5.08 10.45
CA GLU A 118 -7.94 -4.94 10.39
C GLU A 118 -7.52 -3.59 9.81
N SER A 119 -8.14 -3.16 8.71
CA SER A 119 -7.89 -1.84 8.13
C SER A 119 -8.22 -0.70 9.10
N ASN A 120 -9.35 -0.78 9.80
CA ASN A 120 -9.75 0.22 10.79
C ASN A 120 -8.78 0.25 11.98
N ASN A 121 -8.35 -0.92 12.48
CA ASN A 121 -7.38 -1.03 13.56
C ASN A 121 -6.01 -0.47 13.14
N PHE A 122 -5.56 -0.75 11.91
CA PHE A 122 -4.35 -0.17 11.35
C PHE A 122 -4.44 1.36 11.32
N GLN A 123 -5.57 1.92 10.88
CA GLN A 123 -5.78 3.36 10.86
C GLN A 123 -5.78 3.98 12.26
N LEU A 124 -6.48 3.36 13.22
CA LEU A 124 -6.51 3.81 14.62
C LEU A 124 -5.11 3.80 15.25
N ASN A 125 -4.36 2.72 15.05
CA ASN A 125 -3.01 2.57 15.60
C ASN A 125 -2.02 3.59 15.01
N ASN A 126 -2.20 3.96 13.75
CA ASN A 126 -1.33 4.92 13.07
C ASN A 126 -1.83 6.37 13.11
N TYR A 127 -3.01 6.62 13.69
CA TYR A 127 -3.61 7.96 13.75
C TYR A 127 -2.66 9.03 14.37
N PRO A 128 -1.90 8.75 15.45
CA PRO A 128 -0.96 9.73 16.00
C PRO A 128 0.22 10.06 15.08
N GLN A 129 0.71 9.11 14.29
CA GLN A 129 1.79 9.31 13.32
C GLN A 129 1.29 10.08 12.09
N THR A 130 0.08 9.75 11.66
CA THR A 130 -0.68 10.43 10.60
C THR A 130 -0.88 11.90 10.92
N GLN A 131 -1.36 12.25 12.12
CA GLN A 131 -1.51 13.66 12.55
C GLN A 131 -0.17 14.41 12.60
N ARG A 132 0.92 13.76 13.01
CA ARG A 132 2.26 14.35 12.96
C ARG A 132 2.71 14.63 11.53
N SER A 133 2.43 13.71 10.61
CA SER A 133 2.76 13.86 9.19
C SER A 133 2.05 15.06 8.58
N LEU A 134 0.76 15.24 8.87
CA LEU A 134 -0.01 16.41 8.44
C LEU A 134 0.60 17.72 8.94
N LYS A 135 0.93 17.79 10.24
CA LYS A 135 1.56 18.96 10.85
C LYS A 135 2.94 19.25 10.24
N SER A 136 3.76 18.22 10.03
CA SER A 136 5.08 18.34 9.41
C SER A 136 4.99 18.82 7.96
N ALA A 137 4.02 18.32 7.18
CA ALA A 137 3.79 18.75 5.81
C ALA A 137 3.46 20.25 5.74
N SER A 138 2.50 20.70 6.55
CA SER A 138 2.13 22.12 6.63
C SER A 138 3.31 23.00 7.05
N GLN A 139 4.04 22.61 8.11
CA GLN A 139 5.21 23.35 8.59
C GLN A 139 6.33 23.41 7.54
N PHE A 140 6.57 22.32 6.80
CA PHE A 140 7.57 22.29 5.74
C PHE A 140 7.23 23.30 4.64
N ILE A 141 5.99 23.29 4.16
CA ILE A 141 5.51 24.23 3.13
C ILE A 141 5.70 25.68 3.61
N ILE A 142 5.20 26.01 4.81
CA ILE A 142 5.28 27.36 5.37
C ILE A 142 6.73 27.83 5.48
N THR A 143 7.60 26.98 6.05
CA THR A 143 9.01 27.32 6.30
C THR A 143 9.77 27.49 4.99
N ALA A 144 9.61 26.56 4.04
CA ALA A 144 10.30 26.61 2.76
C ALA A 144 9.83 27.79 1.89
N VAL A 145 8.52 28.05 1.83
CA VAL A 145 7.98 29.21 1.11
C VAL A 145 8.54 30.50 1.69
N ARG A 146 8.58 30.64 3.02
CA ARG A 146 9.13 31.83 3.68
C ARG A 146 10.60 32.02 3.34
N PHE A 147 11.39 30.93 3.36
CA PHE A 147 12.80 30.96 2.99
C PHE A 147 12.99 31.40 1.52
N ILE A 148 12.22 30.82 0.59
CA ILE A 148 12.25 31.20 -0.83
C ILE A 148 11.90 32.68 -1.01
N GLN A 149 10.86 33.17 -0.32
CA GLN A 149 10.45 34.58 -0.41
C GLN A 149 11.55 35.52 0.07
N LEU A 150 12.22 35.19 1.18
CA LEU A 150 13.37 35.96 1.68
C LEU A 150 14.55 35.93 0.71
N ALA A 151 14.85 34.76 0.12
CA ALA A 151 15.88 34.62 -0.90
C ALA A 151 15.63 35.51 -2.12
N VAL A 152 14.38 35.57 -2.58
CA VAL A 152 13.96 36.44 -3.69
C VAL A 152 14.06 37.92 -3.31
N GLN A 153 13.57 38.31 -2.13
CA GLN A 153 13.64 39.69 -1.63
C GLN A 153 15.08 40.19 -1.51
N ASN A 154 16.00 39.32 -1.09
CA ASN A 154 17.42 39.63 -0.94
C ASN A 154 18.21 39.55 -2.26
N GLY A 155 17.56 39.28 -3.39
CA GLY A 155 18.20 39.14 -4.70
C GLY A 155 19.12 37.92 -4.83
N LYS A 156 19.03 36.96 -3.90
CA LYS A 156 19.77 35.69 -3.92
C LYS A 156 19.14 34.66 -4.84
N LEU A 157 17.85 34.82 -5.15
CA LEU A 157 17.10 33.95 -6.03
C LEU A 157 16.22 34.78 -6.97
N SER A 158 16.09 34.38 -8.24
CA SER A 158 15.15 35.04 -9.14
C SER A 158 13.70 34.72 -8.77
N ALA A 159 12.77 35.64 -9.06
CA ALA A 159 11.35 35.43 -8.77
C ALA A 159 10.77 34.20 -9.49
N ASP A 160 11.17 33.96 -10.75
CA ASP A 160 10.72 32.80 -11.53
C ASP A 160 11.24 31.48 -10.94
N ARG A 161 12.52 31.45 -10.54
CA ARG A 161 13.11 30.27 -9.91
C ARG A 161 12.47 29.97 -8.56
N GLY A 162 12.23 31.01 -7.75
CA GLY A 162 11.49 30.89 -6.49
C GLY A 162 10.07 30.34 -6.71
N LYS A 163 9.35 30.84 -7.72
CA LYS A 163 8.02 30.33 -8.08
C LYS A 163 8.05 28.86 -8.51
N GLN A 164 9.07 28.44 -9.27
CA GLN A 164 9.25 27.04 -9.65
C GLN A 164 9.46 26.15 -8.43
N TYR A 165 10.34 26.54 -7.49
CA TYR A 165 10.57 25.76 -6.28
C TYR A 165 9.32 25.62 -5.41
N ILE A 166 8.53 26.69 -5.26
CA ILE A 166 7.25 26.61 -4.53
C ILE A 166 6.30 25.62 -5.20
N LYS A 167 6.21 25.64 -6.54
CA LYS A 167 5.38 24.70 -7.31
C LYS A 167 5.80 23.26 -7.04
N GLU A 168 7.10 22.97 -7.10
CA GLU A 168 7.64 21.61 -6.91
C GLU A 168 7.44 21.12 -5.47
N ILE A 169 7.65 21.98 -4.47
CA ILE A 169 7.42 21.65 -3.05
C ILE A 169 5.95 21.31 -2.82
N LEU A 170 5.03 22.17 -3.28
CA LEU A 170 3.59 21.94 -3.13
C LEU A 170 3.19 20.63 -3.80
N HIS A 171 3.58 20.42 -5.05
CA HIS A 171 3.25 19.20 -5.79
C HIS A 171 3.74 17.95 -5.08
N THR A 172 4.99 17.97 -4.61
CA THR A 172 5.61 16.82 -3.95
C THR A 172 4.92 16.51 -2.61
N ILE A 173 4.70 17.53 -1.76
CA ILE A 173 4.08 17.32 -0.46
C ILE A 173 2.63 16.87 -0.61
N LEU A 174 1.85 17.49 -1.50
CA LEU A 174 0.46 17.10 -1.73
C LEU A 174 0.35 15.68 -2.29
N PHE A 175 1.23 15.29 -3.21
CA PHE A 175 1.29 13.91 -3.72
C PHE A 175 1.61 12.92 -2.59
N LEU A 176 2.63 13.20 -1.76
CA LEU A 176 3.02 12.32 -0.64
C LEU A 176 1.90 12.16 0.38
N CYS A 177 1.18 13.25 0.70
CA CYS A 177 0.02 13.20 1.57
C CYS A 177 -1.16 12.45 0.96
N HIS A 178 -1.33 12.49 -0.37
CA HIS A 178 -2.38 11.75 -1.07
C HIS A 178 -2.14 10.24 -1.08
N ILE A 179 -0.90 9.79 -1.26
CA ILE A 179 -0.57 8.35 -1.25
C ILE A 179 -0.39 7.78 0.16
N ASN A 180 -0.48 8.62 1.19
CA ASN A 180 -0.41 8.18 2.58
C ASN A 180 -1.66 7.39 2.98
N ASN A 181 -1.58 6.58 4.04
CA ASN A 181 -2.74 5.92 4.63
C ASN A 181 -2.91 6.35 6.12
N PRO A 182 -3.97 7.11 6.44
CA PRO A 182 -4.97 7.68 5.54
C PRO A 182 -4.40 8.78 4.63
N SER A 183 -5.03 8.95 3.47
CA SER A 183 -4.76 10.03 2.52
C SER A 183 -5.29 11.35 3.08
N PHE A 184 -4.58 12.45 2.80
CA PHE A 184 -5.02 13.79 3.16
C PHE A 184 -5.27 14.65 1.94
N GLU A 185 -6.31 15.48 2.01
CA GLU A 185 -6.63 16.48 0.99
C GLU A 185 -5.92 17.81 1.28
N PRO A 186 -5.65 18.63 0.24
CA PRO A 186 -4.90 19.88 0.39
C PRO A 186 -5.50 20.87 1.40
N GLN A 187 -6.81 20.87 1.61
CA GLN A 187 -7.51 21.71 2.59
C GLN A 187 -7.07 21.38 4.02
N GLU A 188 -6.78 20.11 4.30
CA GLU A 188 -6.30 19.65 5.62
C GLU A 188 -4.85 20.10 5.88
N ILE A 189 -4.07 20.33 4.82
CA ILE A 189 -2.65 20.68 4.89
C ILE A 189 -2.45 22.20 4.91
N LEU A 190 -3.22 22.92 4.08
CA LEU A 190 -3.05 24.35 3.80
C LEU A 190 -4.04 25.25 4.56
N GLU A 191 -5.00 24.65 5.26
CA GLU A 191 -6.01 25.32 6.10
C GLU A 191 -6.62 26.55 5.39
N GLU A 192 -6.65 27.71 6.05
CA GLU A 192 -7.28 28.95 5.58
C GLU A 192 -6.65 29.56 4.31
N SER A 193 -5.48 29.07 3.89
CA SER A 193 -4.73 29.64 2.77
C SER A 193 -5.03 28.99 1.41
N MET A 194 -5.88 27.95 1.38
CA MET A 194 -6.11 27.10 0.19
C MET A 194 -6.50 27.90 -1.06
N ASP A 195 -7.48 28.81 -0.96
CA ASP A 195 -7.95 29.62 -2.10
C ASP A 195 -6.85 30.50 -2.71
N SER A 196 -5.92 30.97 -1.89
CA SER A 196 -4.77 31.77 -2.33
C SER A 196 -3.78 30.92 -3.10
N TRP A 197 -3.51 29.70 -2.60
CA TRP A 197 -2.60 28.76 -3.23
C TRP A 197 -3.14 28.23 -4.56
N THR A 198 -4.41 27.84 -4.60
CA THR A 198 -5.08 27.34 -5.81
C THR A 198 -5.08 28.39 -6.91
N ARG A 199 -5.32 29.66 -6.58
CA ARG A 199 -5.23 30.76 -7.55
C ARG A 199 -3.80 31.00 -8.08
N LYS A 200 -2.78 30.81 -7.25
CA LYS A 200 -1.37 31.05 -7.62
C LYS A 200 -0.75 29.87 -8.39
N PHE A 201 -1.15 28.65 -8.08
CA PHE A 201 -0.57 27.41 -8.60
C PHE A 201 -1.64 26.38 -9.01
N PRO A 202 -2.61 26.73 -9.88
CA PRO A 202 -3.76 25.88 -10.18
C PRO A 202 -3.34 24.48 -10.70
N VAL A 203 -2.33 24.44 -11.56
CA VAL A 203 -1.77 23.22 -12.15
C VAL A 203 -1.33 22.21 -11.08
N VAL A 204 -0.84 22.66 -9.91
CA VAL A 204 -0.44 21.74 -8.84
C VAL A 204 -1.65 20.97 -8.32
N PHE A 205 -2.75 21.66 -8.06
CA PHE A 205 -3.97 21.07 -7.50
C PHE A 205 -4.72 20.19 -8.52
N GLU A 206 -4.50 20.42 -9.82
CA GLU A 206 -5.00 19.55 -10.88
C GLU A 206 -4.19 18.26 -11.02
N GLN A 207 -2.88 18.31 -10.76
CA GLN A 207 -1.94 17.24 -11.13
C GLN A 207 -1.40 16.41 -9.98
N TYR A 208 -1.46 16.88 -8.72
CA TYR A 208 -0.82 16.20 -7.59
C TYR A 208 -1.31 14.78 -7.30
N LYS A 209 -2.48 14.36 -7.81
CA LYS A 209 -2.97 12.98 -7.66
C LYS A 209 -2.48 12.05 -8.77
N THR A 210 -2.11 12.60 -9.92
CA THR A 210 -1.90 11.83 -11.16
C THR A 210 -0.46 11.88 -11.67
N HIS A 211 0.31 12.90 -11.28
CA HIS A 211 1.68 13.08 -11.74
C HIS A 211 2.66 12.82 -10.61
N LEU A 212 3.54 11.85 -10.81
CA LEU A 212 4.58 11.52 -9.85
C LEU A 212 5.57 12.70 -9.72
N PRO A 213 5.91 13.14 -8.49
CA PRO A 213 6.98 14.10 -8.27
C PRO A 213 8.31 13.55 -8.77
N THR A 214 9.13 14.39 -9.39
CA THR A 214 10.42 13.98 -9.95
C THR A 214 11.51 13.79 -8.89
N ARG A 215 11.29 14.32 -7.67
CA ARG A 215 12.25 14.31 -6.57
C ARG A 215 11.58 14.57 -5.22
N PRO A 216 12.18 14.16 -4.09
CA PRO A 216 11.61 14.36 -2.77
C PRO A 216 11.77 15.80 -2.26
N PRO A 217 10.98 16.22 -1.25
CA PRO A 217 10.96 17.60 -0.75
C PRO A 217 12.32 18.11 -0.26
N TYR A 218 13.09 17.24 0.40
CA TYR A 218 14.40 17.58 0.93
C TYR A 218 15.42 17.90 -0.16
N THR A 219 15.38 17.19 -1.30
CA THR A 219 16.25 17.50 -2.45
C THR A 219 15.93 18.88 -3.01
N ILE A 220 14.65 19.24 -3.09
CA ILE A 220 14.24 20.59 -3.53
C ILE A 220 14.79 21.65 -2.56
N LEU A 221 14.68 21.41 -1.24
CA LEU A 221 15.19 22.33 -0.23
C LEU A 221 16.70 22.54 -0.33
N LEU A 222 17.47 21.45 -0.51
CA LEU A 222 18.92 21.52 -0.66
C LEU A 222 19.32 22.35 -1.88
N GLU A 223 18.62 22.22 -3.00
CA GLU A 223 18.88 23.05 -4.18
C GLU A 223 18.58 24.53 -3.94
N ILE A 224 17.51 24.86 -3.21
CA ILE A 224 17.23 26.25 -2.83
C ILE A 224 18.40 26.82 -2.01
N VAL A 225 18.98 26.04 -1.09
CA VAL A 225 20.13 26.47 -0.27
C VAL A 225 21.39 26.66 -1.11
N VAL A 226 21.65 25.76 -2.07
CA VAL A 226 22.77 25.89 -3.03
C VAL A 226 22.60 27.18 -3.85
N ASP A 227 21.42 27.41 -4.42
CA ASP A 227 21.12 28.61 -5.21
C ASP A 227 21.25 29.88 -4.36
N TYR A 228 20.79 29.85 -3.10
CA TYR A 228 20.89 30.98 -2.17
C TYR A 228 22.34 31.36 -1.85
N ASN A 229 23.19 30.36 -1.62
CA ASN A 229 24.60 30.56 -1.29
C ASN A 229 25.46 30.89 -2.53
N GLY A 230 25.00 30.55 -3.73
CA GLY A 230 25.75 30.73 -4.98
C GLY A 230 27.04 29.92 -5.03
N SER A 231 27.12 28.84 -4.24
CA SER A 231 28.29 27.97 -4.08
C SER A 231 27.82 26.55 -3.83
N ASP A 232 28.37 25.59 -4.57
CA ASP A 232 28.17 24.14 -4.43
C ASP A 232 29.14 23.50 -3.42
N ASN A 233 30.03 24.30 -2.81
CA ASN A 233 30.94 23.82 -1.78
C ASN A 233 30.18 23.26 -0.56
N THR A 234 30.31 21.95 -0.36
CA THR A 234 29.63 21.17 0.67
C THR A 234 29.92 21.67 2.10
N GLU A 235 31.14 22.10 2.41
CA GLU A 235 31.50 22.60 3.74
C GLU A 235 30.72 23.87 4.09
N LYS A 236 30.61 24.80 3.14
CA LYS A 236 29.87 26.06 3.32
C LYS A 236 28.36 25.84 3.42
N ILE A 237 27.83 24.81 2.76
CA ILE A 237 26.42 24.46 2.82
C ILE A 237 26.10 23.78 4.16
N LEU A 238 26.97 22.89 4.65
CA LEU A 238 26.79 22.25 5.94
C LEU A 238 26.88 23.23 7.12
N ASP A 239 27.76 24.23 7.05
CA ASP A 239 27.84 25.29 8.08
C ASP A 239 26.58 26.18 8.13
N PHE A 240 25.77 26.19 7.06
CA PHE A 240 24.54 26.97 6.96
C PHE A 240 23.29 26.22 7.46
N LEU A 241 23.33 24.87 7.48
CA LEU A 241 22.23 23.99 7.85
C LEU A 241 22.22 23.68 9.36
#